data_AF-A0A8T8WJ35-F1
#
_entry.id   AF-A0A8T8WJ35-F1
#
_cell.length_a   1.000
_cell.length_b   1.000
_cell.length_c   1.000
_cell.angle_alpha   90.00
_cell.angle_beta   90.00
_cell.angle_gamma   90.00
#
_symmetry.space_group_name_H-M   'P 1'
#
loop_
_entity.id
_entity.type
_entity.pdbx_description
1 polymer ?
#
loop_
_entity_poly.entity_id
_entity_poly.type
_entity_poly.pdbx_seq_one_letter_code
_entity_poly.pdbx_strand_id
1 'polypeptide(L)'
;MKKTLFTTVQLEDERHTLTSGGYAMAPREVPHTYRNSGDDPARVLFIYTPGNHWRYLEAAAEQSPVEDESDIDRMLPILEPYGIEMVGPPLDVDDATVS
;
A
#
# COMPACT_ATOMS: atom_id res chain seq x y z
N MET A 1 -11.32 -4.91 25.39
CA MET A 1 -10.19 -5.61 24.74
C MET A 1 -9.55 -4.67 23.73
N LYS A 2 -8.22 -4.63 23.64
CA LYS A 2 -7.53 -3.94 22.53
C LYS A 2 -7.76 -4.79 21.28
N LYS A 3 -8.34 -4.22 20.23
CA LYS A 3 -8.46 -4.91 18.93
C LYS A 3 -7.05 -5.08 18.34
N THR A 4 -6.69 -6.31 18.00
CA THR A 4 -5.46 -6.58 17.27
C THR A 4 -5.76 -6.39 15.80
N LEU A 5 -5.20 -5.34 15.21
CA LEU A 5 -5.26 -5.08 13.78
C LEU A 5 -4.06 -5.75 13.13
N PHE A 6 -4.26 -6.45 12.01
CA PHE A 6 -3.20 -7.11 11.25
C PHE A 6 -3.06 -6.43 9.91
N THR A 7 -1.91 -5.82 9.67
CA THR A 7 -1.54 -5.29 8.35
C THR A 7 -0.42 -6.15 7.80
N THR A 8 -0.65 -6.80 6.67
CA THR A 8 0.42 -7.46 5.93
C THR A 8 1.14 -6.41 5.12
N VAL A 9 2.47 -6.35 5.25
CA VAL A 9 3.35 -5.53 4.43
C VAL A 9 4.27 -6.46 3.67
N GLN A 10 4.37 -6.26 2.36
CA GLN A 10 5.37 -6.92 1.54
C GLN A 10 6.46 -5.92 1.17
N LEU A 11 7.71 -6.30 1.38
CA LEU A 11 8.92 -5.58 0.96
C LEU A 11 9.73 -6.55 0.10
N GLU A 12 9.88 -6.25 -1.18
CA GLU A 12 10.41 -7.21 -2.17
C GLU A 12 9.63 -8.53 -2.11
N ASP A 13 10.32 -9.64 -1.82
CA ASP A 13 9.74 -10.98 -1.69
C ASP A 13 9.36 -11.32 -0.24
N GLU A 14 9.69 -10.46 0.73
CA GLU A 14 9.45 -10.71 2.15
C GLU A 14 8.11 -10.16 2.60
N ARG A 15 7.33 -11.00 3.31
CA ARG A 15 6.05 -10.63 3.90
C ARG A 15 6.16 -10.56 5.42
N HIS A 16 5.60 -9.50 5.98
CA HIS A 16 5.62 -9.21 7.41
C HIS A 16 4.21 -8.88 7.90
N THR A 17 3.76 -9.51 8.98
CA THR A 17 2.51 -9.15 9.65
C THR A 17 2.81 -8.12 10.74
N LEU A 18 2.25 -6.92 10.58
CA LEU A 18 2.34 -5.86 11.59
C LEU A 18 1.07 -5.83 12.44
N THR A 19 1.26 -5.68 13.75
CA THR A 19 0.18 -5.39 14.70
C THR A 19 0.15 -3.92 15.10
N SER A 20 -0.81 -3.52 15.94
CA SER A 20 -0.87 -2.16 16.51
C SER A 20 0.48 -1.73 17.11
N GLY A 21 1.00 -0.59 16.64
CA GLY A 21 2.32 -0.07 17.03
C GLY A 21 3.51 -0.62 16.24
N GLY A 22 3.30 -1.62 15.38
CA GLY A 22 4.31 -2.10 14.43
C GLY A 22 4.57 -1.07 13.33
N TYR A 23 5.75 -1.14 12.75
CA TYR A 23 6.15 -0.28 11.63
C TYR A 23 7.00 -1.09 10.64
N ALA A 24 6.96 -0.67 9.38
CA ALA A 24 7.88 -1.12 8.34
C ALA A 24 8.52 0.11 7.69
N MET A 25 9.72 -0.06 7.15
CA MET A 25 10.42 0.96 6.39
C MET A 25 10.64 0.42 4.98
N ALA A 26 10.14 1.13 3.98
CA ALA A 26 10.38 0.85 2.57
C ALA A 26 11.34 1.91 2.02
N PRO A 27 12.64 1.59 1.87
CA PRO A 27 13.58 2.46 1.18
C PRO A 27 13.15 2.76 -0.26
N ARG A 28 13.78 3.75 -0.88
CA ARG A 28 13.62 3.97 -2.33
C ARG A 28 14.04 2.71 -3.10
N GLU A 29 13.40 2.47 -4.23
CA GLU A 29 13.68 1.35 -5.13
C GLU A 29 13.41 -0.03 -4.53
N VAL A 30 12.76 -0.09 -3.36
CA VAL A 30 12.24 -1.33 -2.77
C VAL A 30 10.75 -1.44 -3.11
N PRO A 31 10.35 -2.35 -4.01
CA PRO A 31 8.96 -2.67 -4.25
C PRO A 31 8.25 -3.00 -2.94
N HIS A 32 7.11 -2.35 -2.70
CA HIS A 32 6.36 -2.60 -1.49
C HIS A 32 4.86 -2.41 -1.69
N THR A 33 4.10 -3.13 -0.87
CA THR A 33 2.64 -3.01 -0.82
C THR A 33 2.15 -3.38 0.58
N TYR A 34 0.90 -3.02 0.90
CA TYR A 34 0.29 -3.32 2.18
C TYR A 34 -1.17 -3.69 2.02
N ARG A 35 -1.68 -4.50 2.95
CA ARG A 35 -3.08 -4.92 3.00
C ARG A 35 -3.56 -4.93 4.44
N ASN A 36 -4.76 -4.39 4.67
CA ASN A 36 -5.48 -4.68 5.92
C ASN A 36 -5.97 -6.13 5.86
N SER A 37 -5.36 -7.00 6.65
CA SER A 37 -5.67 -8.43 6.72
C SER A 37 -6.63 -8.77 7.87
N GLY A 38 -7.06 -7.78 8.66
CA GLY A 38 -8.05 -7.97 9.72
C GLY A 38 -9.47 -7.61 9.30
N ASP A 39 -10.46 -8.12 10.05
CA ASP A 39 -11.89 -7.85 9.83
C ASP A 39 -12.32 -6.43 10.22
N ASP A 40 -11.46 -5.71 10.94
CA ASP A 40 -11.71 -4.37 11.44
C ASP A 40 -10.93 -3.32 10.63
N PRO A 41 -11.48 -2.10 10.43
CA PRO A 41 -10.74 -1.02 9.79
C PRO A 41 -9.40 -0.72 10.49
N ALA A 42 -8.30 -0.84 9.76
CA ALA A 42 -6.97 -0.43 10.21
C ALA A 42 -6.75 1.07 10.03
N ARG A 43 -5.91 1.66 10.89
CA ARG A 43 -5.39 3.03 10.73
C ARG A 43 -3.88 2.95 10.55
N VAL A 44 -3.39 3.48 9.44
CA VAL A 44 -1.97 3.50 9.08
C VAL A 44 -1.52 4.95 8.91
N LEU A 45 -0.31 5.26 9.39
CA LEU A 45 0.35 6.54 9.15
C LEU A 45 1.48 6.32 8.17
N PHE A 46 1.43 6.99 7.02
CA PHE A 46 2.53 7.03 6.06
C PHE A 46 3.39 8.26 6.29
N ILE A 47 4.71 8.07 6.29
CA ILE A 47 5.71 9.14 6.40
C ILE A 47 6.60 9.02 5.16
N TYR A 48 6.64 10.07 4.37
CA TYR A 48 7.38 10.08 3.11
C TYR A 48 8.53 11.08 3.14
N THR A 49 9.62 10.73 2.48
CA THR A 49 10.74 11.64 2.20
C THR A 49 11.12 11.48 0.73
N PRO A 50 11.21 12.57 -0.05
CA PRO A 50 11.02 13.98 0.31
C PRO A 50 9.55 14.36 0.58
N GLY A 51 9.35 15.44 1.33
CA GLY A 51 8.03 15.86 1.81
C GLY A 51 7.03 16.33 0.74
N ASN A 52 7.40 16.34 -0.54
CA ASN A 52 6.49 16.63 -1.66
C ASN A 52 5.82 15.37 -2.25
N HIS A 53 6.15 14.18 -1.73
CA HIS A 53 5.63 12.92 -2.25
C HIS A 53 4.10 12.83 -2.18
N TRP A 54 3.43 13.50 -1.24
CA TRP A 54 1.96 13.46 -1.14
C TRP A 54 1.19 13.97 -2.38
N ARG A 55 1.82 14.72 -3.30
CA ARG A 55 1.13 15.28 -4.48
C ARG A 55 0.60 14.22 -5.45
N TYR A 56 1.19 13.03 -5.49
CA TYR A 56 0.63 11.96 -6.33
C TYR A 56 -0.75 11.53 -5.80
N LEU A 57 -1.00 11.63 -4.50
CA LEU A 57 -2.28 11.22 -3.90
C LEU A 57 -3.42 12.11 -4.40
N GLU A 58 -3.16 13.40 -4.64
CA GLU A 58 -4.15 14.30 -5.24
C GLU A 58 -4.48 13.88 -6.67
N ALA A 59 -3.45 13.63 -7.48
CA ALA A 59 -3.62 13.18 -8.86
C ALA A 59 -4.31 11.81 -8.96
N ALA A 60 -4.01 10.89 -8.05
CA ALA A 60 -4.65 9.58 -7.95
C ALA A 60 -6.11 9.70 -7.47
N ALA A 61 -6.40 10.62 -6.54
CA ALA A 61 -7.75 10.81 -6.02
C ALA A 61 -8.73 11.31 -7.08
N GLU A 62 -8.26 12.08 -8.08
CA GLU A 62 -9.08 12.48 -9.25
C GLU A 62 -9.53 11.29 -10.11
N GLN A 63 -8.88 10.14 -9.98
CA GLN A 63 -9.21 8.89 -10.69
C GLN A 63 -10.01 7.91 -9.83
N SER A 64 -10.47 8.33 -8.65
CA SER A 64 -11.26 7.50 -7.74
C SER A 64 -12.75 7.47 -8.13
N PRO A 65 -13.47 6.35 -7.93
CA PRO A 65 -13.00 5.06 -7.41
C PRO A 65 -12.23 4.26 -8.46
N VAL A 66 -11.29 3.42 -7.98
CA VAL A 66 -10.64 2.38 -8.79
C VAL A 66 -11.47 1.11 -8.62
N GLU A 67 -12.12 0.63 -9.67
CA GLU A 67 -13.01 -0.52 -9.61
C GLU A 67 -12.38 -1.77 -10.23
N ASP A 68 -11.63 -1.60 -11.32
CA ASP A 68 -11.02 -2.70 -12.06
C ASP A 68 -9.61 -2.39 -12.60
N GLU A 69 -9.00 -3.38 -13.25
CA GLU A 69 -7.64 -3.30 -13.79
C GLU A 69 -7.50 -2.22 -14.88
N SER A 70 -8.56 -1.89 -15.62
CA SER A 70 -8.52 -0.82 -16.62
C SER A 70 -8.39 0.57 -15.99
N ASP A 71 -8.85 0.76 -14.75
CA ASP A 71 -8.64 1.98 -13.99
C ASP A 71 -7.18 2.10 -13.51
N ILE A 72 -6.56 0.96 -13.16
CA ILE A 72 -5.13 0.88 -12.82
C ILE A 72 -4.30 1.30 -14.03
N ASP A 73 -4.60 0.76 -15.22
CA ASP A 73 -3.90 1.09 -16.46
C ASP A 73 -3.95 2.60 -16.79
N ARG A 74 -5.10 3.25 -16.55
CA ARG A 74 -5.24 4.70 -16.74
C ARG A 74 -4.43 5.52 -15.75
N MET A 75 -4.24 4.99 -14.53
CA MET A 75 -3.52 5.67 -13.46
C MET A 75 -2.00 5.61 -13.64
N LEU A 76 -1.46 4.54 -14.23
CA LEU A 76 -0.01 4.36 -14.46
C LEU A 76 0.71 5.61 -15.03
N PRO A 77 0.28 6.19 -16.18
CA PRO A 77 0.95 7.37 -16.75
C PRO A 77 0.79 8.64 -15.89
N ILE A 78 -0.19 8.70 -15.00
CA ILE A 78 -0.41 9.84 -14.08
C ILE A 78 0.61 9.79 -12.93
N LEU A 79 1.02 8.59 -12.53
CA LEU A 79 1.96 8.37 -11.42
C LEU A 79 3.42 8.52 -11.84
N GLU A 80 3.76 8.26 -13.10
CA GLU A 80 5.12 8.33 -13.64
C GLU A 80 5.84 9.68 -13.34
N PRO A 81 5.24 10.87 -13.55
CA PRO A 81 5.90 12.15 -13.25
C PRO A 81 6.24 12.36 -11.76
N TYR A 82 5.62 11.58 -10.87
CA TYR A 82 5.90 11.59 -9.44
C TYR A 82 6.99 10.58 -9.03
N GLY A 83 7.58 9.86 -9.99
CA GLY A 83 8.58 8.83 -9.75
C GLY A 83 7.99 7.57 -9.11
N ILE A 84 6.72 7.27 -9.40
CA ILE A 84 6.02 6.09 -8.89
C ILE A 84 5.81 5.11 -10.03
N GLU A 85 6.25 3.89 -9.81
CA GLU A 85 6.04 2.73 -10.69
C GLU A 85 5.23 1.69 -9.91
N MET A 86 4.13 1.20 -10.49
CA MET A 86 3.41 0.07 -9.93
C MET A 86 3.93 -1.23 -10.57
N VAL A 87 4.53 -2.09 -9.76
CA VAL A 87 5.40 -3.20 -10.24
C VAL A 87 4.85 -4.61 -9.99
N GLY A 88 3.69 -4.75 -9.34
CA GLY A 88 3.14 -6.06 -9.02
C GLY A 88 1.65 -6.15 -9.28
N PRO A 89 1.09 -7.36 -9.30
CA PRO A 89 -0.29 -7.52 -8.89
C PRO A 89 -0.43 -7.17 -7.39
N PRO A 90 -1.62 -6.75 -6.93
CA PRO A 90 -1.90 -6.53 -5.50
C PRO A 90 -1.70 -7.82 -4.67
N LEU A 91 -1.52 -7.68 -3.34
CA LEU A 91 -1.55 -8.82 -2.41
C LEU A 91 -2.91 -9.54 -2.48
N ASP A 92 -2.87 -10.87 -2.63
CA ASP A 92 -4.09 -11.68 -2.71
C ASP A 92 -4.87 -11.63 -1.38
N VAL A 93 -6.17 -11.91 -1.47
CA VAL A 93 -7.10 -12.02 -0.33
C VAL A 93 -6.76 -13.24 0.52
N ASP A 94 -6.37 -14.34 -0.14
CA ASP A 94 -6.07 -15.63 0.49
C ASP A 94 -4.64 -15.72 1.06
N ASP A 95 -3.78 -14.76 0.69
CA ASP A 95 -2.43 -14.60 1.23
C ASP A 95 -2.43 -14.15 2.70
N ALA A 96 -3.60 -13.88 3.28
CA ALA A 96 -3.80 -13.39 4.66
C ALA A 96 -3.90 -14.51 5.71
N THR A 97 -3.37 -15.71 5.47
CA THR A 97 -3.41 -16.79 6.46
C THR A 97 -2.50 -16.48 7.65
N VAL A 98 -3.09 -15.82 8.65
CA VAL A 98 -2.61 -15.81 10.03
C VAL A 98 -2.86 -17.22 10.59
N SER A 99 -1.79 -18.01 10.74
CA SER A 99 -1.79 -19.21 11.58
C SER A 99 -1.80 -18.84 13.06
#